data_AF-A0A2S3QYD7-F1
#
_entry.id   AF-A0A2S3QYD7-F1
#
_cell.length_a   1.000
_cell.length_b   1.000
_cell.length_c   1.000
_cell.angle_alpha   90.00
_cell.angle_beta   90.00
_cell.angle_gamma   90.00
#
_symmetry.space_group_name_H-M   'P 1'
#
loop_
_entity.id
_entity.type
_entity.pdbx_description
1 polymer ?
#
loop_
_entity_poly.entity_id
_entity_poly.type
_entity_poly.pdbx_seq_one_letter_code
_entity_poly.pdbx_strand_id
1 'polypeptide(L)'
;MTKRDENVSAMLVQKHQLDQSESKLSELDAALNALQQNQESNNDDLDLALADLDMMLDSQGLNSQLAEDIDITQELFDLESSVAQSHAKTTIVPVALLDILDFNGNMNWAEYQQSVEKYALNNHVDLSADPFTTLMSPIQRIELEKRIKDEFTIKNAQCDKYDYLIAGTCGVIGGLIDVLFVGMPGEGKLTKVADSAVDSAVEKFASMCGWQGGKEGGDSTKSAIDYLEDNFKVNYDQTTTFGKNGTDGAVKNLSMKNHHLKSLGHSPDLIGLFFSILNQFTDTSTFISNGQIITIDTNTHELKGGNFVSKIFSGFANWLGHLFSDMAGSSGSQGRGTGIPIPFYNLLLLFDVGEFGQHRQSFATVATKVFEQGYDFRHGVAMAIPVLITELLTRLMWTIKQRLYHKKPWQECIPSASNPELRRMLLVAHGSLCLIDAGDAALKSGGDMVQFLLRTNLIGWARFGTLALKEVYAWHNAGHIDVDAVDEYLDAELKKLMA
;
A
#
# COMPACT_ATOMS: atom_id res chain seq x y z
N MET A 1 7.45 -29.19 -21.53
CA MET A 1 6.01 -29.39 -21.28
C MET A 1 5.68 -28.69 -19.98
N THR A 2 5.04 -27.53 -20.07
CA THR A 2 4.49 -26.82 -18.92
C THR A 2 3.49 -27.75 -18.24
N LYS A 3 3.66 -27.99 -16.94
CA LYS A 3 2.76 -28.84 -16.16
C LYS A 3 1.37 -28.17 -16.20
N ARG A 4 0.35 -28.91 -16.63
CA ARG A 4 -1.03 -28.43 -16.71
C ARG A 4 -1.54 -28.10 -15.32
N ASP A 5 -2.25 -26.99 -15.16
CA ASP A 5 -2.84 -26.63 -13.88
C ASP A 5 -4.07 -27.52 -13.61
N GLU A 6 -3.99 -28.29 -12.54
CA GLU A 6 -5.00 -29.27 -12.15
C GLU A 6 -6.33 -28.57 -11.80
N ASN A 7 -6.27 -27.41 -11.14
CA ASN A 7 -7.45 -26.63 -10.76
C ASN A 7 -8.16 -26.05 -11.98
N VAL A 8 -7.39 -25.55 -12.95
CA VAL A 8 -7.95 -25.05 -14.22
C VAL A 8 -8.68 -26.15 -14.97
N SER A 9 -8.10 -27.35 -15.00
CA SER A 9 -8.69 -28.51 -15.66
C SER A 9 -10.03 -28.88 -15.03
N ALA A 10 -10.12 -28.87 -13.70
CA ALA A 10 -11.36 -29.12 -12.98
C ALA A 10 -12.44 -28.06 -13.31
N MET A 11 -12.10 -26.78 -13.33
CA MET A 11 -13.04 -25.71 -13.68
C MET A 11 -13.59 -25.83 -15.11
N LEU A 12 -12.73 -26.18 -16.08
CA LEU A 12 -13.16 -26.37 -17.47
C LEU A 12 -14.17 -27.53 -17.61
N VAL A 13 -13.93 -28.64 -16.92
CA VAL A 13 -14.87 -29.75 -16.87
C VAL A 13 -16.18 -29.36 -16.19
N GLN A 14 -16.12 -28.68 -15.04
CA GLN A 14 -17.32 -28.22 -14.35
C GLN A 14 -18.15 -27.26 -15.20
N LYS A 15 -17.52 -26.34 -15.94
CA LYS A 15 -18.20 -25.46 -16.89
C LYS A 15 -18.90 -26.25 -17.98
N HIS A 16 -18.23 -27.24 -18.56
CA HIS A 16 -18.84 -28.11 -19.56
C HIS A 16 -20.04 -28.89 -18.99
N GLN A 17 -19.93 -29.44 -17.77
CA GLN A 17 -21.04 -30.14 -17.12
C GLN A 17 -22.25 -29.22 -16.89
N LEU A 18 -22.01 -27.96 -16.53
CA LEU A 18 -23.06 -26.96 -16.37
C LEU A 18 -23.76 -26.67 -17.72
N ASP A 19 -22.98 -26.47 -18.78
CA ASP A 19 -23.51 -26.21 -20.13
C ASP A 19 -24.31 -27.39 -20.68
N GLN A 20 -23.83 -28.62 -20.46
CA GLN A 20 -24.58 -29.83 -20.80
C GLN A 20 -25.88 -29.94 -20.01
N SER A 21 -25.86 -29.57 -18.73
CA SER A 21 -27.06 -29.58 -17.88
C SER A 21 -28.08 -28.57 -18.36
N GLU A 22 -27.66 -27.36 -18.74
CA GLU A 22 -28.54 -26.33 -19.34
C GLU A 22 -29.13 -26.80 -20.67
N SER A 23 -28.31 -27.37 -21.55
CA SER A 23 -28.79 -27.94 -22.81
C SER A 23 -29.79 -29.08 -22.59
N LYS A 24 -29.57 -29.92 -21.57
CA LYS A 24 -30.47 -31.02 -21.23
C LYS A 24 -31.79 -30.52 -20.66
N LEU A 25 -31.80 -29.44 -19.87
CA LEU A 25 -33.03 -28.79 -19.43
C LEU A 25 -33.84 -28.28 -20.62
N SER A 26 -33.18 -27.70 -21.63
CA SER A 26 -33.86 -27.27 -22.87
C SER A 26 -34.40 -28.46 -23.67
N GLU A 27 -33.69 -29.58 -23.72
CA GLU A 27 -34.17 -30.82 -24.37
C GLU A 27 -35.41 -31.38 -23.65
N LEU A 28 -35.39 -31.40 -22.32
CA LEU A 28 -36.51 -31.83 -21.48
C LEU A 28 -37.74 -30.93 -21.68
N ASP A 29 -37.55 -29.62 -21.71
CA ASP A 29 -38.63 -28.67 -21.96
C ASP A 29 -39.28 -28.89 -23.33
N ALA A 30 -38.46 -29.08 -24.38
CA ALA A 30 -38.96 -29.40 -25.71
C ALA A 30 -39.73 -30.74 -25.75
N ALA A 31 -39.22 -31.77 -25.05
CA ALA A 31 -39.89 -33.06 -24.95
C ALA A 31 -41.21 -32.99 -24.18
N LEU A 32 -41.27 -32.20 -23.10
CA LEU A 32 -42.49 -31.94 -22.33
C LEU A 32 -43.54 -31.20 -23.15
N ASN A 33 -43.13 -30.17 -23.90
CA ASN A 33 -44.02 -29.44 -24.80
C ASN A 33 -44.60 -30.35 -25.91
N ALA A 34 -43.76 -31.22 -26.51
CA ALA A 34 -44.23 -32.18 -27.49
C ALA A 34 -45.19 -33.23 -26.90
N LEU A 35 -44.95 -33.67 -25.66
CA LEU A 35 -45.85 -34.54 -24.92
C LEU A 35 -47.21 -33.89 -24.67
N GLN A 36 -47.22 -32.64 -24.23
CA GLN A 36 -48.45 -31.88 -24.01
C GLN A 36 -49.24 -31.73 -25.32
N GLN A 37 -48.58 -31.36 -26.42
CA GLN A 37 -49.24 -31.23 -27.72
C GLN A 37 -49.86 -32.54 -28.21
N ASN A 38 -49.17 -33.67 -28.00
CA ASN A 38 -49.73 -34.99 -28.31
C ASN A 38 -50.94 -35.33 -27.45
N GLN A 39 -50.96 -34.94 -26.17
CA GLN A 39 -52.13 -35.14 -25.30
C GLN A 39 -53.32 -34.29 -25.74
N GLU A 40 -53.09 -33.03 -26.12
CA GLU A 40 -54.14 -32.16 -26.66
C GLU A 40 -54.73 -32.73 -27.95
N SER A 41 -53.88 -33.16 -28.90
CA SER A 41 -54.35 -33.79 -30.14
C SER A 41 -55.16 -35.08 -29.89
N ASN A 42 -54.73 -35.92 -28.95
CA ASN A 42 -55.46 -37.14 -28.61
C ASN A 42 -56.82 -36.84 -27.98
N ASN A 43 -56.93 -35.77 -27.18
CA ASN A 43 -58.21 -35.34 -26.63
C ASN A 43 -59.15 -34.83 -27.73
N ASP A 44 -58.64 -34.04 -28.68
CA ASP A 44 -59.43 -33.57 -29.82
C ASP A 44 -59.94 -34.74 -30.68
N ASP A 45 -59.08 -35.74 -30.95
CA ASP A 45 -59.46 -36.96 -31.68
C ASP A 45 -60.52 -37.78 -30.92
N LEU A 46 -60.42 -37.84 -29.59
CA LEU A 46 -61.42 -38.52 -28.75
C LEU A 46 -62.77 -37.80 -28.79
N ASP A 47 -62.77 -36.46 -28.70
CA ASP A 47 -63.99 -35.66 -28.78
C ASP A 47 -64.67 -35.81 -30.15
N LEU A 48 -63.89 -35.87 -31.24
CA LEU A 48 -64.40 -36.17 -32.58
C LEU A 48 -65.01 -37.57 -32.67
N ALA A 49 -64.34 -38.59 -32.11
CA ALA A 49 -64.85 -39.96 -32.11
C ALA A 49 -66.15 -40.09 -31.30
N LEU A 50 -66.27 -39.38 -30.17
CA LEU A 50 -67.49 -39.31 -29.37
C LEU A 50 -68.62 -38.62 -30.15
N ALA A 51 -68.33 -37.52 -30.86
CA ALA A 51 -69.33 -36.84 -31.69
C ALA A 51 -69.82 -37.72 -32.86
N ASP A 52 -68.91 -38.45 -33.52
CA ASP A 52 -69.27 -39.41 -34.57
C ASP A 52 -70.16 -40.54 -34.00
N LEU A 53 -69.84 -41.04 -32.82
CA LEU A 53 -70.61 -42.07 -32.13
C LEU A 53 -72.02 -41.58 -31.78
N ASP A 54 -72.15 -40.36 -31.27
CA ASP A 54 -73.46 -39.72 -31.00
C ASP A 54 -74.30 -39.60 -32.30
N MET A 55 -73.69 -39.17 -33.41
CA MET A 55 -74.38 -39.10 -34.71
C MET A 55 -74.84 -40.48 -35.21
N MET A 56 -74.03 -41.53 -34.99
CA MET A 56 -74.41 -42.89 -35.36
C MET A 56 -75.57 -43.43 -34.51
N LEU A 57 -75.56 -43.17 -33.20
CA LEU A 57 -76.66 -43.54 -32.30
C LEU A 57 -77.97 -42.86 -32.69
N ASP A 58 -77.93 -41.56 -32.98
CA ASP A 58 -79.07 -40.79 -33.47
C ASP A 58 -79.64 -41.35 -34.78
N SER A 59 -78.77 -41.77 -35.70
CA SER A 59 -79.18 -42.36 -36.99
C SER A 59 -79.92 -43.70 -36.86
N GLN A 60 -79.71 -44.42 -35.76
CA GLN A 60 -80.39 -45.67 -35.42
C GLN A 60 -81.66 -45.44 -34.57
N GLY A 61 -82.00 -44.19 -34.27
CA GLY A 61 -83.17 -43.82 -33.45
C GLY A 61 -83.00 -44.11 -31.96
N LEU A 62 -81.76 -44.31 -31.50
CA LEU A 62 -81.41 -44.55 -30.10
C LEU A 62 -81.02 -43.23 -29.46
N ASN A 63 -81.81 -42.75 -28.49
CA ASN A 63 -81.49 -41.54 -27.76
C ASN A 63 -80.51 -41.85 -26.63
N SER A 64 -79.30 -41.30 -26.70
CA SER A 64 -78.21 -41.52 -25.74
C SER A 64 -78.55 -41.11 -24.30
N GLN A 65 -79.60 -40.30 -24.08
CA GLN A 65 -80.05 -39.89 -22.76
C GLN A 65 -81.12 -40.82 -22.12
N LEU A 66 -81.60 -41.85 -22.82
CA LEU A 66 -82.68 -42.75 -22.35
C LEU A 66 -82.28 -44.24 -22.30
N ALA A 67 -81.01 -44.56 -22.49
CA ALA A 67 -80.50 -45.94 -22.51
C ALA A 67 -80.29 -46.48 -21.07
N GLU A 68 -81.38 -46.83 -20.38
CA GLU A 68 -81.35 -47.89 -19.36
C GLU A 68 -81.68 -49.21 -20.07
N ASP A 69 -80.76 -50.18 -19.98
CA ASP A 69 -80.81 -51.54 -20.55
C ASP A 69 -80.72 -51.66 -22.08
N ILE A 70 -79.49 -51.54 -22.59
CA ILE A 70 -79.08 -52.15 -23.86
C ILE A 70 -78.32 -53.44 -23.54
N ASP A 71 -78.81 -54.58 -24.00
CA ASP A 71 -78.08 -55.86 -23.95
C ASP A 71 -76.90 -55.78 -24.94
N ILE A 72 -75.70 -55.56 -24.41
CA ILE A 72 -74.48 -55.32 -25.16
C ILE A 72 -74.03 -56.64 -25.78
N THR A 73 -74.39 -56.82 -27.05
CA THR A 73 -74.00 -57.99 -27.84
C THR A 73 -72.54 -57.90 -28.31
N GLN A 74 -72.02 -59.08 -28.70
CA GLN A 74 -70.66 -59.42 -29.18
C GLN A 74 -69.91 -58.34 -30.00
N GLU A 75 -70.63 -57.46 -30.68
CA GLU A 75 -70.11 -56.39 -31.53
C GLU A 75 -69.34 -55.30 -30.77
N LEU A 76 -69.70 -54.99 -29.51
CA LEU A 76 -68.92 -54.06 -28.69
C LEU A 76 -67.60 -54.69 -28.21
N PHE A 77 -67.60 -56.01 -27.98
CA PHE A 77 -66.40 -56.77 -27.61
C PHE A 77 -65.43 -56.84 -28.79
N ASP A 78 -65.93 -56.95 -30.02
CA ASP A 78 -65.13 -56.88 -31.25
C ASP A 78 -64.61 -55.45 -31.50
N LEU A 79 -65.38 -54.41 -31.13
CA LEU A 79 -64.93 -53.02 -31.20
C LEU A 79 -63.85 -52.71 -30.14
N GLU A 80 -64.04 -53.16 -28.90
CA GLU A 80 -63.03 -53.07 -27.83
C GLU A 80 -61.76 -53.83 -28.19
N SER A 81 -61.88 -55.00 -28.84
CA SER A 81 -60.76 -55.76 -29.40
C SER A 81 -60.02 -54.97 -30.50
N SER A 82 -60.77 -54.25 -31.35
CA SER A 82 -60.20 -53.43 -32.44
C SER A 82 -59.51 -52.17 -31.91
N VAL A 83 -60.05 -51.54 -30.86
CA VAL A 83 -59.46 -50.38 -30.18
C VAL A 83 -58.25 -50.80 -29.34
N ALA A 84 -58.28 -51.96 -28.70
CA ALA A 84 -57.13 -52.54 -28.00
C ALA A 84 -55.97 -52.93 -28.96
N GLN A 85 -56.27 -53.20 -30.24
CA GLN A 85 -55.28 -53.41 -31.31
C GLN A 85 -54.85 -52.10 -32.01
N SER A 86 -55.62 -51.02 -31.86
CA SER A 86 -55.21 -49.66 -32.21
C SER A 86 -54.17 -49.20 -31.18
N HIS A 87 -52.94 -49.66 -31.35
CA HIS A 87 -51.80 -49.08 -30.67
C HIS A 87 -51.66 -47.62 -31.12
N ALA A 88 -52.23 -46.68 -30.36
CA ALA A 88 -51.85 -45.29 -30.43
C ALA A 88 -50.32 -45.26 -30.28
N LYS A 89 -49.62 -44.97 -31.38
CA LYS A 89 -48.17 -44.92 -31.43
C LYS A 89 -47.73 -43.67 -30.68
N THR A 90 -47.57 -43.77 -29.36
CA THR A 90 -46.94 -42.72 -28.57
C THR A 90 -45.50 -42.60 -29.04
N THR A 91 -45.22 -41.67 -29.93
CA THR A 91 -43.88 -41.43 -30.46
C THR A 91 -43.18 -40.46 -29.53
N ILE A 92 -42.90 -40.90 -28.31
CA ILE A 92 -42.12 -40.11 -27.34
C ILE A 92 -40.66 -40.43 -27.60
N VAL A 93 -39.88 -39.41 -27.97
CA VAL A 93 -38.44 -39.56 -28.15
C VAL A 93 -37.81 -39.78 -26.76
N PRO A 94 -37.06 -40.88 -26.54
CA PRO A 94 -36.41 -41.13 -25.25
C PRO A 94 -35.27 -40.13 -25.04
N VAL A 95 -35.28 -39.42 -23.89
CA VAL A 95 -34.22 -38.49 -23.50
C VAL A 95 -33.08 -39.25 -22.85
N ALA A 96 -31.86 -39.12 -23.39
CA ALA A 96 -30.67 -39.77 -22.84
C ALA A 96 -30.21 -39.11 -21.54
N LEU A 97 -29.67 -39.92 -20.62
CA LEU A 97 -29.08 -39.44 -19.35
C LEU A 97 -27.85 -38.56 -19.59
N LEU A 98 -27.65 -37.59 -18.70
CA LEU A 98 -26.44 -36.77 -18.66
C LEU A 98 -25.23 -37.61 -18.23
N ASP A 99 -24.12 -37.44 -18.94
CA ASP A 99 -22.84 -37.97 -18.48
C ASP A 99 -22.35 -37.14 -17.29
N ILE A 100 -21.99 -37.83 -16.21
CA ILE A 100 -21.56 -37.22 -14.95
C ILE A 100 -20.16 -37.67 -14.59
N LEU A 101 -19.45 -36.78 -13.90
CA LEU A 101 -18.12 -37.08 -13.38
C LEU A 101 -18.26 -38.07 -12.22
N ASP A 102 -17.40 -39.09 -12.20
CA ASP A 102 -17.34 -40.10 -11.16
C ASP A 102 -16.75 -39.49 -9.87
N PHE A 103 -17.64 -38.95 -9.03
CA PHE A 103 -17.32 -38.24 -7.80
C PHE A 103 -17.69 -39.05 -6.56
N ASN A 104 -16.77 -39.11 -5.59
CA ASN A 104 -16.99 -39.76 -4.30
C ASN A 104 -16.52 -38.83 -3.17
N GLY A 105 -17.35 -38.62 -2.15
CA GLY A 105 -17.02 -37.75 -1.01
C GLY A 105 -15.78 -38.15 -0.21
N ASN A 106 -15.28 -39.38 -0.37
CA ASN A 106 -14.06 -39.88 0.26
C ASN A 106 -12.82 -39.83 -0.64
N MET A 107 -12.94 -39.30 -1.87
CA MET A 107 -11.83 -39.28 -2.83
C MET A 107 -10.77 -38.23 -2.45
N ASN A 108 -9.50 -38.54 -2.69
CA ASN A 108 -8.42 -37.58 -2.57
C ASN A 108 -8.28 -36.73 -3.86
N TRP A 109 -7.49 -35.65 -3.79
CA TRP A 109 -7.32 -34.72 -4.92
C TRP A 109 -6.80 -35.40 -6.20
N ALA A 110 -5.89 -36.37 -6.07
CA ALA A 110 -5.33 -37.07 -7.23
C ALA A 110 -6.36 -37.99 -7.89
N GLU A 111 -7.22 -38.64 -7.10
CA GLU A 111 -8.35 -39.43 -7.60
C GLU A 111 -9.38 -38.53 -8.29
N TYR A 112 -9.66 -37.35 -7.73
CA TYR A 112 -10.56 -36.38 -8.35
C TYR A 112 -10.04 -35.91 -9.70
N GLN A 113 -8.75 -35.62 -9.77
CA GLN A 113 -8.12 -35.18 -11.01
C GLN A 113 -8.15 -36.26 -12.10
N GLN A 114 -8.02 -37.54 -11.74
CA GLN A 114 -8.19 -38.64 -12.70
C GLN A 114 -9.63 -38.71 -13.23
N SER A 115 -10.63 -38.51 -12.38
CA SER A 115 -12.03 -38.43 -12.82
C SER A 115 -12.28 -37.25 -13.77
N VAL A 116 -11.66 -36.09 -13.50
CA VAL A 116 -11.70 -34.90 -14.38
C VAL A 116 -11.11 -35.21 -15.75
N GLU A 117 -9.92 -35.81 -15.81
CA GLU A 117 -9.24 -36.15 -17.07
C GLU A 117 -10.02 -37.19 -17.88
N LYS A 118 -10.59 -38.20 -17.22
CA LYS A 118 -11.43 -39.22 -17.86
C LYS A 118 -12.70 -38.61 -18.45
N TYR A 119 -13.39 -37.77 -17.70
CA TYR A 119 -14.57 -37.06 -18.18
C TYR A 119 -14.24 -36.17 -19.38
N ALA A 120 -13.14 -35.42 -19.30
CA ALA A 120 -12.70 -34.55 -20.39
C ALA A 120 -12.39 -35.32 -21.67
N LEU A 121 -11.73 -36.48 -21.55
CA LEU A 121 -11.40 -37.33 -22.69
C LEU A 121 -12.66 -37.92 -23.34
N ASN A 122 -13.63 -38.35 -22.53
CA ASN A 122 -14.91 -38.89 -23.01
C ASN A 122 -15.77 -37.83 -23.71
N ASN A 123 -15.75 -36.58 -23.22
CA ASN A 123 -16.58 -35.49 -23.72
C ASN A 123 -15.83 -34.53 -24.65
N HIS A 124 -14.60 -34.88 -25.05
CA HIS A 124 -13.74 -34.06 -25.92
C HIS A 124 -13.51 -32.62 -25.41
N VAL A 125 -13.40 -32.44 -24.08
CA VAL A 125 -13.10 -31.15 -23.47
C VAL A 125 -11.59 -30.88 -23.57
N ASP A 126 -11.21 -29.81 -24.27
CA ASP A 126 -9.82 -29.39 -24.36
C ASP A 126 -9.36 -28.67 -23.09
N LEU A 127 -8.71 -29.40 -22.17
CA LEU A 127 -8.18 -28.79 -20.95
C LEU A 127 -6.86 -28.03 -21.18
N SER A 128 -6.39 -27.90 -22.42
CA SER A 128 -5.20 -27.11 -22.79
C SER A 128 -5.54 -25.77 -23.41
N ALA A 129 -6.84 -25.54 -23.66
CA ALA A 129 -7.37 -24.24 -24.06
C ALA A 129 -7.07 -23.18 -22.99
N ASP A 130 -6.94 -21.93 -23.44
CA ASP A 130 -6.84 -20.79 -22.53
C ASP A 130 -8.10 -20.73 -21.66
N PRO A 131 -7.98 -20.85 -20.32
CA PRO A 131 -9.12 -20.91 -19.43
C PRO A 131 -9.98 -19.65 -19.49
N PHE A 132 -9.40 -18.47 -19.72
CA PHE A 132 -10.18 -17.25 -19.80
C PHE A 132 -11.07 -17.24 -21.04
N THR A 133 -10.62 -17.85 -22.15
CA THR A 133 -11.45 -17.91 -23.37
C THR A 133 -12.64 -18.84 -23.25
N THR A 134 -12.54 -19.87 -22.41
CA THR A 134 -13.57 -20.91 -22.25
C THR A 134 -14.49 -20.64 -21.06
N LEU A 135 -13.94 -20.18 -19.94
CA LEU A 135 -14.69 -19.92 -18.71
C LEU A 135 -15.42 -18.57 -18.72
N MET A 136 -14.93 -17.60 -19.51
CA MET A 136 -15.49 -16.26 -19.53
C MET A 136 -16.09 -15.90 -20.89
N SER A 137 -17.25 -15.27 -20.85
CA SER A 137 -17.84 -14.64 -22.04
C SER A 137 -16.91 -13.52 -22.56
N PRO A 138 -17.05 -13.11 -23.83
CA PRO A 138 -16.30 -11.96 -24.36
C PRO A 138 -16.50 -10.69 -23.54
N ILE A 139 -17.70 -10.46 -22.99
CA ILE A 139 -18.00 -9.29 -22.15
C ILE A 139 -17.23 -9.36 -20.83
N GLN A 140 -17.26 -10.52 -20.15
CA GLN A 140 -16.54 -10.71 -18.89
C GLN A 140 -15.02 -10.52 -19.06
N ARG A 141 -14.45 -10.97 -20.19
CA ARG A 141 -13.04 -10.73 -20.50
C ARG A 141 -12.73 -9.25 -20.69
N ILE A 142 -13.57 -8.52 -21.43
CA ILE A 142 -13.41 -7.07 -21.62
C ILE A 142 -13.52 -6.34 -20.27
N GLU A 143 -14.45 -6.75 -19.41
CA GLU A 143 -14.58 -6.18 -18.06
C GLU A 143 -13.35 -6.46 -17.19
N LEU A 144 -12.82 -7.69 -17.24
CA LEU A 144 -11.58 -8.06 -16.53
C LEU A 144 -10.38 -7.26 -17.05
N GLU A 145 -10.19 -7.16 -18.37
CA GLU A 145 -9.12 -6.36 -18.97
C GLU A 145 -9.23 -4.89 -18.59
N LYS A 146 -10.44 -4.33 -18.64
CA LYS A 146 -10.70 -2.96 -18.20
C LYS A 146 -10.35 -2.78 -16.74
N ARG A 147 -10.74 -3.73 -15.88
CA ARG A 147 -10.44 -3.69 -14.46
C ARG A 147 -8.94 -3.76 -14.19
N ILE A 148 -8.21 -4.65 -14.88
CA ILE A 148 -6.74 -4.72 -14.78
C ILE A 148 -6.12 -3.39 -15.19
N LYS A 149 -6.58 -2.80 -16.29
CA LYS A 149 -6.09 -1.50 -16.77
C LYS A 149 -6.41 -0.35 -15.81
N ASP A 150 -7.58 -0.38 -15.18
CA ASP A 150 -8.07 0.72 -14.36
C ASP A 150 -7.62 0.64 -12.90
N GLU A 151 -7.54 -0.55 -12.32
CA GLU A 151 -7.28 -0.76 -10.89
C GLU A 151 -5.85 -1.28 -10.64
N PHE A 152 -5.29 -2.07 -11.57
CA PHE A 152 -4.06 -2.83 -11.33
C PHE A 152 -2.91 -2.46 -12.28
N THR A 153 -3.00 -1.31 -12.94
CA THR A 153 -1.95 -0.84 -13.85
C THR A 153 -1.41 0.50 -13.38
N ILE A 154 -0.09 0.65 -13.42
CA ILE A 154 0.57 1.90 -13.08
C ILE A 154 0.19 2.96 -14.12
N LYS A 155 -0.51 4.01 -13.65
CA LYS A 155 -0.99 5.12 -14.48
C LYS A 155 -0.05 6.31 -14.46
N ASN A 156 0.13 6.91 -15.63
CA ASN A 156 0.73 8.23 -15.77
C ASN A 156 -0.24 9.32 -15.33
N ALA A 157 0.29 10.37 -14.71
CA ALA A 157 -0.47 11.54 -14.31
C ALA A 157 -1.02 12.29 -15.53
N GLN A 158 -2.33 12.52 -15.55
CA GLN A 158 -3.01 13.33 -16.56
C GLN A 158 -3.40 14.71 -15.97
N CYS A 159 -2.40 15.49 -15.59
CA CYS A 159 -2.61 16.82 -15.02
C CYS A 159 -3.03 17.84 -16.09
N ASP A 160 -4.03 18.65 -15.77
CA ASP A 160 -4.41 19.80 -16.59
C ASP A 160 -3.68 21.08 -16.16
N LYS A 161 -3.92 22.18 -16.89
CA LYS A 161 -3.32 23.49 -16.60
C LYS A 161 -3.64 24.02 -15.20
N TYR A 162 -4.79 23.68 -14.63
CA TYR A 162 -5.19 24.13 -13.30
C TYR A 162 -4.45 23.34 -12.22
N ASP A 163 -4.17 22.05 -12.45
CA ASP A 163 -3.33 21.26 -11.54
C ASP A 163 -1.94 21.88 -11.39
N TYR A 164 -1.30 22.23 -12.50
CA TYR A 164 0.02 22.88 -12.49
C TYR A 164 -0.03 24.28 -11.87
N LEU A 165 -1.09 25.07 -12.16
CA LEU A 165 -1.27 26.40 -11.57
C LEU A 165 -1.44 26.32 -10.04
N ILE A 166 -2.30 25.41 -9.57
CA ILE A 166 -2.53 25.18 -8.14
C ILE A 166 -1.22 24.72 -7.48
N ALA A 167 -0.58 23.69 -8.04
CA ALA A 167 0.65 23.12 -7.50
C ALA A 167 1.77 24.17 -7.41
N GLY A 168 2.02 24.91 -8.50
CA GLY A 168 3.01 25.97 -8.53
C GLY A 168 2.70 27.06 -7.50
N THR A 169 1.44 27.49 -7.38
CA THR A 169 1.03 28.50 -6.38
C THR A 169 1.26 28.00 -4.95
N CYS A 170 0.88 26.76 -4.65
CA CYS A 170 1.10 26.15 -3.33
C CYS A 170 2.58 26.07 -2.97
N GLY A 171 3.41 25.68 -3.94
CA GLY A 171 4.85 25.64 -3.79
C GLY A 171 5.49 27.01 -3.60
N VAL A 172 5.02 28.03 -4.34
CA VAL A 172 5.45 29.42 -4.15
C VAL A 172 5.14 29.92 -2.75
N ILE A 173 3.92 29.66 -2.25
CA ILE A 173 3.54 29.98 -0.87
C ILE A 173 4.48 29.31 0.13
N GLY A 174 4.76 28.01 -0.06
CA GLY A 174 5.71 27.26 0.76
C GLY A 174 7.12 27.86 0.78
N GLY A 175 7.67 28.17 -0.39
CA GLY A 175 9.00 28.78 -0.54
C GLY A 175 9.06 30.18 0.08
N LEU A 176 8.00 30.98 -0.04
CA LEU A 176 7.94 32.28 0.65
C LEU A 176 7.90 32.12 2.17
N ILE A 177 7.17 31.13 2.70
CA ILE A 177 7.15 30.86 4.13
C ILE A 177 8.54 30.47 4.62
N ASP A 178 9.23 29.61 3.87
CA ASP A 178 10.58 29.17 4.17
C ASP A 178 11.56 30.35 4.25
N VAL A 179 11.64 31.15 3.18
CA VAL A 179 12.55 32.30 3.08
C VAL A 179 12.27 33.36 4.14
N LEU A 180 10.99 33.64 4.44
CA LEU A 180 10.61 34.73 5.35
C LEU A 180 10.62 34.34 6.82
N PHE A 181 10.36 33.07 7.15
CA PHE A 181 10.13 32.66 8.54
C PHE A 181 11.09 31.58 9.07
N VAL A 182 11.76 30.80 8.21
CA VAL A 182 12.80 29.83 8.62
C VAL A 182 14.17 30.52 8.63
N GLY A 183 14.61 31.04 7.49
CA GLY A 183 15.90 31.74 7.37
C GLY A 183 17.10 30.90 7.84
N MET A 184 18.14 31.55 8.39
CA MET A 184 19.28 30.83 8.97
C MET A 184 18.94 30.27 10.37
N PRO A 185 19.66 29.21 10.81
CA PRO A 185 19.56 28.73 12.17
C PRO A 185 19.67 29.84 13.22
N GLY A 186 18.78 29.82 14.20
CA GLY A 186 18.72 30.79 15.30
C GLY A 186 18.11 32.17 14.97
N GLU A 187 17.87 32.51 13.70
CA GLU A 187 17.38 33.84 13.32
C GLU A 187 15.86 33.88 13.07
N GLY A 188 15.32 32.85 12.42
CA GLY A 188 13.91 32.80 11.99
C GLY A 188 12.89 32.69 13.13
N LYS A 189 11.68 33.19 12.88
CA LYS A 189 10.55 33.03 13.81
C LYS A 189 10.15 31.57 13.98
N LEU A 190 10.15 30.78 12.89
CA LEU A 190 9.85 29.36 12.96
C LEU A 190 10.95 28.57 13.67
N THR A 191 12.20 29.03 13.62
CA THR A 191 13.28 28.43 14.39
C THR A 191 13.04 28.55 15.90
N LYS A 192 12.55 29.69 16.38
CA LYS A 192 12.16 29.84 17.80
C LYS A 192 10.99 28.95 18.18
N VAL A 193 10.00 28.81 17.30
CA VAL A 193 8.86 27.89 17.51
C VAL A 193 9.36 26.44 17.60
N ALA A 194 10.28 26.05 16.72
CA ALA A 194 10.88 24.72 16.72
C ALA A 194 11.71 24.47 17.99
N ASP A 195 12.52 25.44 18.42
CA ASP A 195 13.28 25.36 19.66
C ASP A 195 12.35 25.12 20.86
N SER A 196 11.32 25.96 21.04
CA SER A 196 10.36 25.78 22.14
C SER A 196 9.57 24.47 22.07
N ALA A 197 9.27 23.98 20.86
CA ALA A 197 8.60 22.69 20.68
C ALA A 197 9.50 21.52 21.09
N VAL A 198 10.80 21.60 20.77
CA VAL A 198 11.79 20.60 21.18
C VAL A 198 12.03 20.65 22.69
N ASP A 199 12.21 21.84 23.28
CA ASP A 199 12.34 22.00 24.74
C ASP A 199 11.15 21.38 25.48
N SER A 200 9.93 21.67 25.01
CA SER A 200 8.70 21.08 25.57
C SER A 200 8.64 19.56 25.43
N ALA A 201 9.19 19.00 24.34
CA ALA A 201 9.25 17.56 24.14
C ALA A 201 10.24 16.89 25.11
N VAL A 202 11.39 17.52 25.33
CA VAL A 202 12.40 17.08 26.32
C VAL A 202 11.82 17.08 27.72
N GLU A 203 11.17 18.16 28.15
CA GLU A 203 10.55 18.26 29.47
C GLU A 203 9.45 17.20 29.70
N LYS A 204 8.61 16.97 28.68
CA LYS A 204 7.57 15.93 28.73
C LYS A 204 8.18 14.54 28.79
N PHE A 205 9.20 14.27 28.00
CA PHE A 205 9.89 12.99 28.01
C PHE A 205 10.57 12.73 29.36
N ALA A 206 11.28 13.71 29.90
CA ALA A 206 11.86 13.64 31.24
C ALA A 206 10.78 13.39 32.30
N SER A 207 9.65 14.08 32.23
CA SER A 207 8.51 13.87 33.14
C SER A 207 7.96 12.45 33.07
N MET A 208 7.81 11.90 31.86
CA MET A 208 7.40 10.49 31.66
C MET A 208 8.42 9.50 32.24
N CYS A 209 9.70 9.89 32.28
CA CYS A 209 10.77 9.08 32.87
C CYS A 209 10.88 9.24 34.40
N GLY A 210 10.12 10.15 35.02
CA GLY A 210 10.09 10.35 36.48
C GLY A 210 10.74 11.64 36.97
N TRP A 211 11.09 12.57 36.08
CA TRP A 211 11.53 13.91 36.46
C TRP A 211 10.38 14.70 37.10
N GLN A 212 10.66 15.38 38.21
CA GLN A 212 9.65 16.06 39.04
C GLN A 212 9.45 17.55 38.70
N GLY A 213 10.01 18.01 37.58
CA GLY A 213 9.97 19.41 37.16
C GLY A 213 11.17 20.22 37.63
N GLY A 214 11.33 21.41 37.03
CA GLY A 214 12.37 22.36 37.39
C GLY A 214 12.18 22.94 38.80
N LYS A 215 13.28 23.23 39.50
CA LYS A 215 13.23 23.97 40.77
C LYS A 215 12.77 25.41 40.53
N GLU A 216 12.01 25.97 41.46
CA GLU A 216 11.53 27.36 41.36
C GLU A 216 12.69 28.34 41.08
N GLY A 217 12.54 29.12 40.00
CA GLY A 217 13.53 30.12 39.56
C GLY A 217 14.68 29.59 38.69
N GLY A 218 14.73 28.30 38.37
CA GLY A 218 15.69 27.69 37.45
C GLY A 218 15.16 27.49 36.03
N ASP A 219 16.08 27.24 35.09
CA ASP A 219 15.72 26.80 33.74
C ASP A 219 15.21 25.35 33.79
N SER A 220 13.92 25.20 33.52
CA SER A 220 13.18 23.93 33.56
C SER A 220 13.74 22.92 32.55
N THR A 221 14.03 23.38 31.33
CA THR A 221 14.54 22.53 30.26
C THR A 221 15.95 22.06 30.58
N LYS A 222 16.80 22.95 31.12
CA LYS A 222 18.14 22.58 31.58
C LYS A 222 18.12 21.47 32.65
N SER A 223 17.23 21.60 33.63
CA SER A 223 17.04 20.59 34.69
C SER A 223 16.51 19.25 34.14
N ALA A 224 15.68 19.29 33.10
CA ALA A 224 15.21 18.08 32.42
C ALA A 224 16.35 17.38 31.65
N ILE A 225 17.19 18.15 30.94
CA ILE A 225 18.37 17.64 30.24
C ILE A 225 19.32 16.96 31.23
N ASP A 226 19.69 17.63 32.32
CA ASP A 226 20.59 17.07 33.35
C ASP A 226 20.05 15.75 33.91
N TYR A 227 18.73 15.67 34.15
CA TYR A 227 18.08 14.43 34.59
C TYR A 227 18.21 13.30 33.57
N LEU A 228 18.03 13.59 32.28
CA LEU A 228 18.14 12.60 31.22
C LEU A 228 19.59 12.15 31.02
N GLU A 229 20.56 13.08 31.01
CA GLU A 229 22.00 12.78 30.92
C GLU A 229 22.45 11.85 32.05
N ASP A 230 21.93 12.03 33.27
CA ASP A 230 22.28 11.20 34.41
C ASP A 230 21.69 9.77 34.34
N ASN A 231 20.50 9.62 33.76
CA ASN A 231 19.79 8.34 33.72
C ASN A 231 20.10 7.50 32.48
N PHE A 232 20.40 8.14 31.34
CA PHE A 232 20.59 7.50 30.04
C PHE A 232 22.02 7.64 29.54
N LYS A 233 22.98 7.22 30.38
CA LYS A 233 24.40 7.24 30.03
C LYS A 233 24.71 6.25 28.92
N VAL A 234 25.58 6.66 28.01
CA VAL A 234 26.08 5.84 26.91
C VAL A 234 27.61 5.90 26.86
N ASN A 235 28.23 4.95 26.18
CA ASN A 235 29.69 4.84 26.11
C ASN A 235 30.31 5.51 24.88
N TYR A 236 29.50 6.03 23.97
CA TYR A 236 29.92 6.61 22.70
C TYR A 236 29.85 8.15 22.63
N ASP A 237 29.87 8.81 23.79
CA ASP A 237 29.72 10.26 23.96
C ASP A 237 31.08 11.00 24.15
N GLN A 238 32.09 10.64 23.35
CA GLN A 238 33.39 11.33 23.38
C GLN A 238 33.27 12.72 22.72
N THR A 239 33.71 13.76 23.43
CA THR A 239 33.50 15.16 23.01
C THR A 239 34.73 15.84 22.41
N THR A 240 35.91 15.20 22.49
CA THR A 240 37.19 15.84 22.11
C THR A 240 38.13 14.90 21.36
N THR A 241 39.05 15.45 20.58
CA THR A 241 40.09 14.63 19.91
C THR A 241 41.06 14.04 20.93
N PHE A 242 41.47 14.83 21.92
CA PHE A 242 42.40 14.44 22.98
C PHE A 242 41.85 14.87 24.34
N GLY A 243 42.19 14.13 25.41
CA GLY A 243 41.82 14.47 26.78
C GLY A 243 41.02 13.35 27.46
N LYS A 244 40.51 13.63 28.66
CA LYS A 244 39.83 12.64 29.51
C LYS A 244 38.56 12.04 28.86
N ASN A 245 37.85 12.82 28.05
CA ASN A 245 36.72 12.36 27.23
C ASN A 245 37.10 12.48 25.73
N GLY A 246 38.30 12.00 25.42
CA GLY A 246 38.94 12.09 24.12
C GLY A 246 38.85 10.80 23.31
N THR A 247 39.22 10.86 22.05
CA THR A 247 39.38 9.69 21.16
C THR A 247 40.86 9.30 21.00
N ASP A 248 41.73 9.81 21.87
CA ASP A 248 43.19 9.65 21.83
C ASP A 248 43.82 9.94 20.46
N GLY A 249 43.23 10.89 19.73
CA GLY A 249 43.69 11.31 18.40
C GLY A 249 43.16 10.47 17.23
N ALA A 250 42.38 9.42 17.49
CA ALA A 250 41.80 8.57 16.44
C ALA A 250 40.81 9.36 15.56
N VAL A 251 39.98 10.22 16.16
CA VAL A 251 39.02 11.06 15.43
C VAL A 251 39.51 12.50 15.39
N LYS A 252 40.04 12.90 14.23
CA LYS A 252 40.59 14.26 14.03
C LYS A 252 39.49 15.33 14.06
N ASN A 253 39.82 16.51 14.60
CA ASN A 253 38.96 17.69 14.66
C ASN A 253 37.60 17.44 15.34
N LEU A 254 37.57 16.51 16.29
CA LEU A 254 36.41 16.28 17.16
C LEU A 254 36.36 17.35 18.26
N SER A 255 35.19 17.97 18.42
CA SER A 255 34.94 19.01 19.42
C SER A 255 33.51 18.92 19.98
N MET A 256 33.26 19.61 21.10
CA MET A 256 31.93 19.69 21.71
C MET A 256 30.85 20.21 20.74
N LYS A 257 31.23 20.96 19.70
CA LYS A 257 30.29 21.48 18.69
C LYS A 257 29.92 20.51 17.57
N ASN A 258 30.67 19.42 17.40
CA ASN A 258 30.48 18.51 16.28
C ASN A 258 30.43 17.02 16.66
N HIS A 259 30.63 16.68 17.93
CA HIS A 259 30.62 15.30 18.37
C HIS A 259 29.26 14.60 18.14
N HIS A 260 28.12 15.25 18.40
CA HIS A 260 26.80 14.69 18.06
C HIS A 260 26.66 14.37 16.56
N LEU A 261 27.32 15.14 15.69
CA LEU A 261 27.29 14.88 14.25
C LEU A 261 28.23 13.74 13.85
N LYS A 262 29.44 13.73 14.43
CA LYS A 262 30.48 12.77 14.06
C LYS A 262 30.22 11.40 14.66
N SER A 263 29.76 11.31 15.90
CA SER A 263 29.42 10.04 16.55
C SER A 263 28.08 9.55 16.03
N LEU A 264 28.08 8.35 15.43
CA LEU A 264 26.91 7.79 14.75
C LEU A 264 25.74 7.56 15.71
N GLY A 265 26.02 7.26 16.98
CA GLY A 265 25.00 6.96 17.98
C GLY A 265 24.03 8.10 18.27
N HIS A 266 24.41 9.36 18.01
CA HIS A 266 23.55 10.52 18.26
C HIS A 266 22.63 10.86 17.07
N SER A 267 22.63 10.07 16.00
CA SER A 267 21.73 10.31 14.86
C SER A 267 20.32 9.79 15.15
N PRO A 268 19.26 10.62 15.03
CA PRO A 268 17.88 10.20 15.28
C PRO A 268 17.27 9.42 14.09
N ASP A 269 17.93 8.32 13.71
CA ASP A 269 17.54 7.46 12.61
C ASP A 269 17.92 5.99 12.84
N LEU A 270 17.57 5.12 11.89
CA LEU A 270 17.83 3.68 11.99
C LEU A 270 19.33 3.33 12.02
N ILE A 271 20.19 4.14 11.39
CA ILE A 271 21.63 3.93 11.39
C ILE A 271 22.18 4.29 12.77
N GLY A 272 21.77 5.43 13.32
CA GLY A 272 22.14 5.82 14.68
C GLY A 272 21.67 4.83 15.73
N LEU A 273 20.43 4.32 15.62
CA LEU A 273 19.92 3.25 16.48
C LEU A 273 20.78 1.98 16.40
N PHE A 274 21.11 1.54 15.20
CA PHE A 274 21.94 0.36 14.99
C PHE A 274 23.32 0.52 15.65
N PHE A 275 24.03 1.62 15.36
CA PHE A 275 25.36 1.86 15.92
C PHE A 275 25.33 2.08 17.42
N SER A 276 24.32 2.75 17.95
CA SER A 276 24.13 2.92 19.39
C SER A 276 23.99 1.59 20.12
N ILE A 277 23.14 0.68 19.62
CA ILE A 277 22.98 -0.64 20.23
C ILE A 277 24.29 -1.42 20.09
N LEU A 278 24.88 -1.47 18.89
CA LEU A 278 26.14 -2.18 18.65
C LEU A 278 27.23 -1.71 19.62
N ASN A 279 27.42 -0.40 19.75
CA ASN A 279 28.46 0.22 20.57
C ASN A 279 28.27 -0.03 22.06
N GLN A 280 27.03 -0.09 22.56
CA GLN A 280 26.75 -0.50 23.94
C GLN A 280 27.01 -1.99 24.19
N PHE A 281 26.91 -2.84 23.16
CA PHE A 281 27.20 -4.28 23.27
C PHE A 281 28.70 -4.59 23.18
N THR A 282 29.44 -3.80 22.41
CA THR A 282 30.85 -4.06 22.11
C THR A 282 31.81 -3.19 22.90
N ASP A 283 31.31 -2.31 23.77
CA ASP A 283 32.12 -1.32 24.48
C ASP A 283 32.96 -0.45 23.53
N THR A 284 32.41 -0.10 22.36
CA THR A 284 33.07 0.75 21.36
C THR A 284 32.32 2.05 21.11
N SER A 285 32.91 2.97 20.36
CA SER A 285 32.26 4.17 19.83
C SER A 285 32.60 4.35 18.36
N THR A 286 31.61 4.66 17.53
CA THR A 286 31.76 4.72 16.06
C THR A 286 31.48 6.12 15.53
N PHE A 287 32.43 6.64 14.76
CA PHE A 287 32.41 8.00 14.22
C PHE A 287 32.47 8.00 12.69
N ILE A 288 31.90 9.02 12.07
CA ILE A 288 32.22 9.41 10.69
C ILE A 288 33.10 10.66 10.74
N SER A 289 34.27 10.59 10.13
CA SER A 289 35.15 11.75 9.96
C SER A 289 35.94 11.66 8.66
N ASN A 290 35.91 12.73 7.85
CA ASN A 290 36.65 12.86 6.60
C ASN A 290 36.49 11.64 5.67
N GLY A 291 35.25 11.24 5.39
CA GLY A 291 34.99 10.13 4.46
C GLY A 291 35.16 8.73 5.05
N GLN A 292 35.56 8.60 6.33
CA GLN A 292 35.86 7.31 6.95
C GLN A 292 34.99 7.04 8.16
N ILE A 293 34.64 5.75 8.33
CA ILE A 293 34.05 5.22 9.56
C ILE A 293 35.19 4.78 10.48
N ILE A 294 35.24 5.31 11.68
CA ILE A 294 36.30 5.08 12.67
C ILE A 294 35.64 4.53 13.92
N THR A 295 36.01 3.32 14.33
CA THR A 295 35.57 2.72 15.59
C THR A 295 36.72 2.71 16.58
N ILE A 296 36.46 3.13 17.82
CA ILE A 296 37.41 3.11 18.93
C ILE A 296 36.86 2.27 20.08
N ASP A 297 37.74 1.69 20.86
CA ASP A 297 37.38 1.05 22.12
C ASP A 297 37.09 2.11 23.18
N THR A 298 36.15 1.81 24.08
CA THR A 298 35.71 2.69 25.17
C THR A 298 35.80 1.97 26.51
N ASN A 299 35.56 2.69 27.60
CA ASN A 299 35.45 2.05 28.90
C ASN A 299 34.26 1.09 28.93
N THR A 300 34.39 -0.01 29.66
CA THR A 300 33.34 -1.02 29.81
C THR A 300 32.02 -0.38 30.24
N HIS A 301 30.97 -0.60 29.45
CA HIS A 301 29.62 -0.11 29.69
C HIS A 301 28.72 -1.24 30.12
N GLU A 302 28.15 -1.14 31.31
CA GLU A 302 27.23 -2.18 31.79
C GLU A 302 25.85 -2.02 31.12
N LEU A 303 25.66 -2.74 30.00
CA LEU A 303 24.36 -2.85 29.37
C LEU A 303 23.43 -3.74 30.21
N LYS A 304 22.42 -3.11 30.84
CA LYS A 304 21.45 -3.76 31.71
C LYS A 304 20.57 -4.76 30.94
N GLY A 305 20.20 -5.86 31.59
CA GLY A 305 19.33 -6.90 31.03
C GLY A 305 19.79 -8.32 31.35
N GLY A 306 18.86 -9.18 31.78
CA GLY A 306 19.14 -10.56 32.17
C GLY A 306 19.31 -11.55 31.01
N ASN A 307 19.01 -11.12 29.79
CA ASN A 307 19.15 -11.90 28.56
C ASN A 307 19.37 -10.99 27.33
N PHE A 308 19.68 -11.59 26.19
CA PHE A 308 19.96 -10.87 24.94
C PHE A 308 18.84 -9.90 24.52
N VAL A 309 17.58 -10.33 24.55
CA VAL A 309 16.42 -9.50 24.16
C VAL A 309 16.25 -8.30 25.08
N SER A 310 16.37 -8.51 26.40
CA SER A 310 16.28 -7.42 27.38
C SER A 310 17.42 -6.42 27.24
N LYS A 311 18.64 -6.86 26.88
CA LYS A 311 19.77 -5.99 26.59
C LYS A 311 19.55 -5.13 25.35
N ILE A 312 18.94 -5.69 24.29
CA ILE A 312 18.54 -4.91 23.11
C ILE A 312 17.54 -3.82 23.50
N PHE A 313 16.52 -4.18 24.28
CA PHE A 313 15.53 -3.21 24.74
C PHE A 313 16.15 -2.11 25.61
N SER A 314 17.03 -2.47 26.55
CA SER A 314 17.76 -1.50 27.36
C SER A 314 18.66 -0.61 26.50
N GLY A 315 19.33 -1.15 25.49
CA GLY A 315 20.15 -0.38 24.55
C GLY A 315 19.32 0.63 23.74
N PHE A 316 18.12 0.23 23.31
CA PHE A 316 17.14 1.12 22.67
C PHE A 316 16.67 2.23 23.63
N ALA A 317 16.33 1.89 24.87
CA ALA A 317 15.87 2.86 25.86
C ALA A 317 16.97 3.88 26.22
N ASN A 318 18.21 3.42 26.42
CA ASN A 318 19.38 4.26 26.62
C ASN A 318 19.58 5.23 25.46
N TRP A 319 19.56 4.71 24.23
CA TRP A 319 19.69 5.52 23.02
C TRP A 319 18.61 6.60 22.93
N LEU A 320 17.35 6.21 23.11
CA LEU A 320 16.23 7.13 23.01
C LEU A 320 16.36 8.25 24.06
N GLY A 321 16.62 7.88 25.32
CA GLY A 321 16.76 8.86 26.39
C GLY A 321 17.95 9.81 26.20
N HIS A 322 19.08 9.30 25.69
CA HIS A 322 20.25 10.09 25.37
C HIS A 322 20.01 11.06 24.20
N LEU A 323 19.28 10.64 23.16
CA LEU A 323 18.88 11.58 22.10
C LEU A 323 17.99 12.72 22.63
N PHE A 324 17.11 12.42 23.57
CA PHE A 324 16.26 13.44 24.20
C PHE A 324 17.05 14.41 25.08
N SER A 325 18.14 13.99 25.74
CA SER A 325 19.03 14.94 26.42
C SER A 325 19.73 15.87 25.44
N ASP A 326 20.15 15.35 24.29
CA ASP A 326 21.02 16.09 23.37
C ASP A 326 20.24 16.99 22.39
N MET A 327 18.96 16.71 22.10
CA MET A 327 18.23 17.39 21.03
C MET A 327 17.95 18.88 21.27
N ALA A 328 17.81 19.29 22.53
CA ALA A 328 17.65 20.70 22.93
C ALA A 328 18.99 21.44 23.09
N GLY A 329 20.11 20.73 22.93
CA GLY A 329 21.46 21.24 23.20
C GLY A 329 21.85 21.12 24.67
N SER A 330 23.15 20.97 24.93
CA SER A 330 23.65 20.69 26.28
C SER A 330 23.40 21.82 27.28
N SER A 331 23.08 21.42 28.51
CA SER A 331 22.86 22.26 29.69
C SER A 331 24.03 23.19 30.03
N GLY A 332 25.27 22.81 29.66
CA GLY A 332 26.50 23.54 29.95
C GLY A 332 26.90 24.58 28.90
N SER A 333 26.21 24.65 27.76
CA SER A 333 26.61 25.50 26.63
C SER A 333 26.21 26.97 26.82
N GLN A 334 27.03 27.91 26.34
CA GLN A 334 26.62 29.32 26.24
C GLN A 334 25.86 29.52 24.91
N GLY A 335 24.62 30.01 24.99
CA GLY A 335 23.75 30.24 23.84
C GLY A 335 22.83 29.06 23.55
N ARG A 336 22.50 28.83 22.27
CA ARG A 336 21.54 27.80 21.82
C ARG A 336 22.04 26.36 21.96
N GLY A 337 23.34 26.16 22.22
CA GLY A 337 23.99 24.84 22.21
C GLY A 337 23.93 24.15 20.84
N THR A 338 24.64 23.03 20.71
CA THR A 338 24.56 22.18 19.53
C THR A 338 23.59 21.03 19.82
N GLY A 339 22.49 20.94 19.07
CA GLY A 339 21.55 19.81 19.18
C GLY A 339 22.08 18.53 18.52
N ILE A 340 21.22 17.52 18.38
CA ILE A 340 21.52 16.33 17.56
C ILE A 340 21.40 16.64 16.06
N PRO A 341 22.04 15.88 15.17
CA PRO A 341 21.88 16.04 13.73
C PRO A 341 20.44 15.81 13.26
N ILE A 342 20.10 16.43 12.13
CA ILE A 342 18.92 16.06 11.34
C ILE A 342 19.08 14.57 10.94
N PRO A 343 18.02 13.74 10.93
CA PRO A 343 18.11 12.34 10.52
C PRO A 343 18.94 12.16 9.24
N PHE A 344 19.87 11.21 9.27
CA PHE A 344 20.82 10.86 8.22
C PHE A 344 21.83 11.94 7.79
N TYR A 345 21.88 13.10 8.47
CA TYR A 345 22.82 14.17 8.11
C TYR A 345 24.29 13.75 8.30
N ASN A 346 24.56 12.87 9.26
CA ASN A 346 25.88 12.27 9.49
C ASN A 346 26.46 11.58 8.24
N LEU A 347 25.62 10.99 7.37
CA LEU A 347 26.06 10.32 6.15
C LEU A 347 26.68 11.29 5.14
N LEU A 348 26.36 12.59 5.22
CA LEU A 348 26.98 13.61 4.39
C LEU A 348 28.51 13.68 4.60
N LEU A 349 28.99 13.25 5.77
CA LEU A 349 30.41 13.25 6.11
C LEU A 349 31.20 12.13 5.43
N LEU A 350 30.50 11.14 4.83
CA LEU A 350 31.12 10.12 3.98
C LEU A 350 31.53 10.68 2.61
N PHE A 351 30.90 11.78 2.17
CA PHE A 351 31.20 12.42 0.89
C PHE A 351 32.35 13.41 1.04
N ASP A 352 33.57 12.89 1.20
CA ASP A 352 34.80 13.68 1.26
C ASP A 352 35.29 14.04 -0.16
N VAL A 353 34.46 14.78 -0.89
CA VAL A 353 34.69 15.15 -2.29
C VAL A 353 34.63 16.66 -2.50
N GLY A 354 35.31 17.13 -3.56
CA GLY A 354 35.31 18.54 -4.00
C GLY A 354 36.23 19.46 -3.20
N GLU A 355 36.47 20.66 -3.73
CA GLU A 355 37.21 21.75 -3.07
C GLU A 355 36.34 23.00 -3.08
N PHE A 356 35.78 23.37 -1.93
CA PHE A 356 34.82 24.47 -1.79
C PHE A 356 35.38 25.61 -0.94
N GLY A 357 35.00 26.85 -1.32
CA GLY A 357 35.36 28.07 -0.60
C GLY A 357 36.85 28.43 -0.69
N GLN A 358 37.24 29.48 0.04
CA GLN A 358 38.62 30.00 -0.01
C GLN A 358 39.66 29.04 0.57
N HIS A 359 39.25 28.14 1.47
CA HIS A 359 40.13 27.17 2.12
C HIS A 359 40.15 25.80 1.46
N ARG A 360 39.55 25.65 0.26
CA ARG A 360 39.49 24.38 -0.51
C ARG A 360 39.05 23.19 0.34
N GLN A 361 37.96 23.37 1.07
CA GLN A 361 37.47 22.36 1.99
C GLN A 361 36.61 21.33 1.26
N SER A 362 36.66 20.08 1.70
CA SER A 362 35.77 19.04 1.19
C SER A 362 34.31 19.28 1.58
N PHE A 363 33.38 18.65 0.87
CA PHE A 363 31.95 18.70 1.20
C PHE A 363 31.67 18.20 2.62
N ALA A 364 32.31 17.11 3.07
CA ALA A 364 32.21 16.61 4.45
C ALA A 364 32.60 17.68 5.49
N THR A 365 33.66 18.45 5.21
CA THR A 365 34.10 19.55 6.08
C THR A 365 33.09 20.71 6.08
N VAL A 366 32.55 21.04 4.91
CA VAL A 366 31.50 22.07 4.77
C VAL A 366 30.24 21.67 5.56
N ALA A 367 29.76 20.42 5.42
CA ALA A 367 28.60 19.91 6.17
C ALA A 367 28.83 19.97 7.69
N THR A 368 30.04 19.63 8.15
CA THR A 368 30.41 19.77 9.56
C THR A 368 30.29 21.23 10.02
N LYS A 369 30.79 22.20 9.25
CA LYS A 369 30.70 23.63 9.56
C LYS A 369 29.28 24.18 9.55
N VAL A 370 28.42 23.67 8.67
CA VAL A 370 27.01 24.05 8.59
C VAL A 370 26.29 23.59 9.87
N PHE A 371 26.52 22.35 10.28
CA PHE A 371 25.99 21.83 11.55
C PHE A 371 26.50 22.61 12.78
N GLU A 372 27.80 22.91 12.84
CA GLU A 372 28.40 23.71 13.93
C GLU A 372 27.78 25.11 14.09
N GLN A 373 27.12 25.62 13.05
CA GLN A 373 26.38 26.88 13.04
C GLN A 373 24.89 26.73 13.39
N GLY A 374 24.48 25.57 13.89
CA GLY A 374 23.14 25.32 14.43
C GLY A 374 22.16 24.70 13.45
N TYR A 375 22.65 24.14 12.34
CA TYR A 375 21.86 23.34 11.37
C TYR A 375 21.57 21.93 11.94
N ASP A 376 20.95 21.91 13.10
CA ASP A 376 20.65 20.73 13.90
C ASP A 376 19.18 20.31 13.76
N PHE A 377 18.77 19.28 14.52
CA PHE A 377 17.41 18.75 14.51
C PHE A 377 16.32 19.82 14.69
N ARG A 378 16.55 20.81 15.55
CA ARG A 378 15.59 21.91 15.77
C ARG A 378 15.42 22.76 14.52
N HIS A 379 16.52 23.06 13.82
CA HIS A 379 16.42 23.72 12.52
C HIS A 379 15.74 22.82 11.47
N GLY A 380 15.98 21.51 11.51
CA GLY A 380 15.24 20.51 10.73
C GLY A 380 13.72 20.58 10.94
N VAL A 381 13.28 20.70 12.20
CA VAL A 381 11.86 20.89 12.55
C VAL A 381 11.32 22.19 11.97
N ALA A 382 12.07 23.29 12.05
CA ALA A 382 11.67 24.57 11.45
C ALA A 382 11.50 24.47 9.93
N MET A 383 12.47 23.85 9.24
CA MET A 383 12.44 23.60 7.79
C MET A 383 11.30 22.68 7.36
N ALA A 384 10.86 21.76 8.21
CA ALA A 384 9.75 20.86 7.92
C ALA A 384 8.38 21.57 7.87
N ILE A 385 8.23 22.72 8.53
CA ILE A 385 6.97 23.48 8.58
C ILE A 385 6.51 23.96 7.19
N PRO A 386 7.32 24.70 6.39
CA PRO A 386 6.91 25.09 5.04
C PRO A 386 6.66 23.90 4.11
N VAL A 387 7.41 22.80 4.28
CA VAL A 387 7.20 21.55 3.54
C VAL A 387 5.83 20.94 3.88
N LEU A 388 5.49 20.86 5.16
CA LEU A 388 4.19 20.36 5.62
C LEU A 388 3.05 21.24 5.12
N ILE A 389 3.18 22.56 5.17
CA ILE A 389 2.16 23.48 4.65
C ILE A 389 1.96 23.28 3.15
N THR A 390 3.04 23.13 2.39
CA THR A 390 2.99 22.89 0.94
C THR A 390 2.28 21.58 0.62
N GLU A 391 2.61 20.51 1.34
CA GLU A 391 1.98 19.19 1.21
C GLU A 391 0.47 19.26 1.52
N LEU A 392 0.10 19.85 2.66
CA LEU A 392 -1.30 19.95 3.10
C LEU A 392 -2.13 20.83 2.18
N LEU A 393 -1.60 22.00 1.78
CA LEU A 393 -2.30 22.93 0.91
C LEU A 393 -2.52 22.31 -0.47
N THR A 394 -1.52 21.64 -1.04
CA THR A 394 -1.65 20.97 -2.34
C THR A 394 -2.70 19.86 -2.31
N ARG A 395 -2.71 19.03 -1.25
CA ARG A 395 -3.71 17.97 -1.06
C ARG A 395 -5.12 18.55 -0.89
N LEU A 396 -5.26 19.59 -0.07
CA LEU A 396 -6.54 20.27 0.13
C LEU A 396 -7.07 20.83 -1.18
N MET A 397 -6.25 21.55 -1.94
CA MET A 397 -6.66 22.15 -3.21
C MET A 397 -6.99 21.11 -4.26
N TRP A 398 -6.25 19.98 -4.31
CA TRP A 398 -6.60 18.85 -5.16
C TRP A 398 -7.98 18.29 -4.80
N THR A 399 -8.24 18.03 -3.50
CA THR A 399 -9.55 17.54 -3.02
C THR A 399 -10.68 18.52 -3.36
N ILE A 400 -10.46 19.83 -3.17
CA ILE A 400 -11.42 20.88 -3.56
C ILE A 400 -11.70 20.82 -5.07
N LYS A 401 -10.66 20.66 -5.90
CA LYS A 401 -10.83 20.54 -7.36
C LYS A 401 -11.62 19.28 -7.74
N GLN A 402 -11.29 18.12 -7.18
CA GLN A 402 -12.03 16.88 -7.44
C GLN A 402 -13.51 17.02 -7.07
N ARG A 403 -13.80 17.65 -5.93
CA ARG A 403 -15.16 17.80 -5.44
C ARG A 403 -15.96 18.86 -6.19
N LEU A 404 -15.41 20.06 -6.36
CA LEU A 404 -16.17 21.21 -6.86
C LEU A 404 -16.11 21.36 -8.38
N TYR A 405 -14.97 21.05 -9.01
CA TYR A 405 -14.79 21.19 -10.45
C TYR A 405 -15.24 19.92 -11.19
N HIS A 406 -14.74 18.75 -10.76
CA HIS A 406 -15.09 17.47 -11.38
C HIS A 406 -16.39 16.84 -10.83
N LYS A 407 -16.96 17.40 -9.76
CA LYS A 407 -18.22 16.93 -9.13
C LYS A 407 -18.20 15.46 -8.70
N LYS A 408 -17.02 14.96 -8.32
CA LYS A 408 -16.87 13.56 -7.87
C LYS A 408 -17.51 13.32 -6.49
N PRO A 409 -17.94 12.08 -6.19
CA PRO A 409 -18.32 11.66 -4.83
C PRO A 409 -17.18 11.88 -3.83
N TRP A 410 -17.52 12.07 -2.55
CA TRP A 410 -16.52 12.33 -1.50
C TRP A 410 -15.52 11.18 -1.33
N GLN A 411 -15.98 9.94 -1.52
CA GLN A 411 -15.15 8.74 -1.45
C GLN A 411 -13.99 8.79 -2.44
N GLU A 412 -14.20 9.38 -3.62
CA GLU A 412 -13.19 9.53 -4.67
C GLU A 412 -12.31 10.79 -4.51
N CYS A 413 -12.62 11.66 -3.55
CA CYS A 413 -11.90 12.91 -3.32
C CYS A 413 -10.85 12.79 -2.19
N ILE A 414 -10.64 11.59 -1.64
CA ILE A 414 -9.68 11.34 -0.57
C ILE A 414 -8.26 11.34 -1.15
N PRO A 415 -7.35 12.22 -0.67
CA PRO A 415 -6.02 12.36 -1.24
C PRO A 415 -5.13 11.17 -0.85
N SER A 416 -5.05 10.17 -1.73
CA SER A 416 -4.16 9.01 -1.60
C SER A 416 -2.85 9.18 -2.36
N ALA A 417 -1.79 8.52 -1.89
CA ALA A 417 -0.50 8.42 -2.57
C ALA A 417 -0.58 7.67 -3.92
N SER A 418 -1.62 6.88 -4.13
CA SER A 418 -1.88 6.15 -5.37
C SER A 418 -2.37 7.05 -6.51
N ASN A 419 -2.87 8.25 -6.21
CA ASN A 419 -3.39 9.18 -7.22
C ASN A 419 -2.23 9.79 -8.05
N PRO A 420 -2.12 9.47 -9.36
CA PRO A 420 -1.03 9.94 -10.20
C PRO A 420 -1.00 11.48 -10.33
N GLU A 421 -2.15 12.12 -10.49
CA GLU A 421 -2.26 13.58 -10.62
C GLU A 421 -1.82 14.29 -9.35
N LEU A 422 -2.25 13.81 -8.18
CA LEU A 422 -1.86 14.39 -6.90
C LEU A 422 -0.36 14.24 -6.67
N ARG A 423 0.22 13.08 -6.99
CA ARG A 423 1.67 12.85 -6.90
C ARG A 423 2.43 13.84 -7.78
N ARG A 424 1.99 14.06 -9.02
CA ARG A 424 2.57 15.05 -9.94
C ARG A 424 2.43 16.47 -9.42
N MET A 425 1.26 16.84 -8.88
CA MET A 425 1.05 18.16 -8.27
C MET A 425 1.99 18.37 -7.07
N LEU A 426 2.16 17.37 -6.21
CA LEU A 426 3.08 17.45 -5.07
C LEU A 426 4.53 17.62 -5.53
N LEU A 427 4.94 16.93 -6.61
CA LEU A 427 6.27 17.10 -7.21
C LEU A 427 6.48 18.55 -7.66
N VAL A 428 5.52 19.12 -8.38
CA VAL A 428 5.60 20.49 -8.90
C VAL A 428 5.58 21.51 -7.76
N ALA A 429 4.77 21.29 -6.73
CA ALA A 429 4.71 22.16 -5.56
C ALA A 429 6.04 22.18 -4.80
N HIS A 430 6.60 21.01 -4.47
CA HIS A 430 7.89 20.94 -3.79
C HIS A 430 9.05 21.42 -4.67
N GLY A 431 8.99 21.18 -5.98
CA GLY A 431 9.95 21.73 -6.93
C GLY A 431 9.91 23.27 -6.95
N SER A 432 8.71 23.87 -6.92
CA SER A 432 8.56 25.32 -6.86
C SER A 432 9.05 25.91 -5.54
N LEU A 433 8.81 25.23 -4.41
CA LEU A 433 9.39 25.57 -3.11
C LEU A 433 10.93 25.54 -3.18
N CYS A 434 11.52 24.45 -3.68
CA CYS A 434 12.96 24.28 -3.79
C CYS A 434 13.61 25.31 -4.72
N LEU A 435 12.91 25.74 -5.78
CA LEU A 435 13.38 26.81 -6.66
C LEU A 435 13.46 28.16 -5.95
N ILE A 436 12.48 28.50 -5.11
CA ILE A 436 12.51 29.73 -4.31
C ILE A 436 13.62 29.64 -3.25
N ASP A 437 13.70 28.53 -2.54
CA ASP A 437 14.73 28.23 -1.54
C ASP A 437 16.15 28.39 -2.12
N ALA A 438 16.46 27.67 -3.21
CA ALA A 438 17.76 27.80 -3.86
C ALA A 438 18.02 29.20 -4.42
N GLY A 439 16.99 29.87 -4.93
CA GLY A 439 17.10 31.26 -5.38
C GLY A 439 17.50 32.20 -4.25
N ASP A 440 16.85 32.10 -3.09
CA ASP A 440 17.15 32.92 -1.91
C ASP A 440 18.55 32.61 -1.35
N ALA A 441 18.87 31.31 -1.21
CA ALA A 441 20.18 30.85 -0.75
C ALA A 441 21.30 31.33 -1.69
N ALA A 442 21.12 31.24 -3.01
CA ALA A 442 22.09 31.72 -3.98
C ALA A 442 22.31 33.23 -3.89
N LEU A 443 21.23 34.01 -3.79
CA LEU A 443 21.32 35.47 -3.71
C LEU A 443 21.97 35.96 -2.41
N LYS A 444 21.65 35.34 -1.27
CA LYS A 444 22.13 35.78 0.05
C LYS A 444 23.48 35.19 0.47
N SER A 445 23.90 34.07 -0.12
CA SER A 445 25.17 33.41 0.24
C SER A 445 26.41 34.16 -0.24
N GLY A 446 26.28 35.05 -1.23
CA GLY A 446 27.42 35.77 -1.80
C GLY A 446 28.49 34.85 -2.41
N GLY A 447 28.13 33.61 -2.77
CA GLY A 447 29.04 32.60 -3.32
C GLY A 447 29.77 31.74 -2.27
N ASP A 448 29.50 31.94 -0.97
CA ASP A 448 30.03 31.06 0.08
C ASP A 448 29.14 29.82 0.25
N MET A 449 29.73 28.62 0.13
CA MET A 449 28.99 27.36 0.18
C MET A 449 28.37 27.09 1.56
N VAL A 450 29.04 27.50 2.65
CA VAL A 450 28.50 27.31 4.00
C VAL A 450 27.27 28.19 4.20
N GLN A 451 27.35 29.46 3.79
CA GLN A 451 26.20 30.38 3.82
C GLN A 451 25.06 29.94 2.91
N PHE A 452 25.36 29.32 1.77
CA PHE A 452 24.34 28.74 0.89
C PHE A 452 23.59 27.60 1.58
N LEU A 453 24.32 26.62 2.14
CA LEU A 453 23.72 25.46 2.78
C LEU A 453 22.98 25.79 4.09
N LEU A 454 23.45 26.79 4.84
CA LEU A 454 22.74 27.29 6.03
C LEU A 454 21.35 27.87 5.73
N ARG A 455 21.11 28.23 4.48
CA ARG A 455 19.83 28.78 4.01
C ARG A 455 19.02 27.78 3.20
N THR A 456 19.60 26.64 2.85
CA THR A 456 18.96 25.63 2.03
C THR A 456 18.02 24.80 2.89
N ASN A 457 16.78 24.59 2.44
CA ASN A 457 15.83 23.73 3.12
C ASN A 457 16.06 22.23 2.77
N LEU A 458 16.93 21.56 3.53
CA LEU A 458 17.27 20.15 3.29
C LEU A 458 16.04 19.22 3.32
N ILE A 459 15.05 19.50 4.18
CA ILE A 459 13.82 18.70 4.27
C ILE A 459 12.99 18.82 2.98
N GLY A 460 12.91 20.03 2.43
CA GLY A 460 12.26 20.31 1.15
C GLY A 460 12.93 19.59 0.00
N TRP A 461 14.27 19.63 -0.08
CA TRP A 461 15.05 18.92 -1.09
C TRP A 461 14.93 17.39 -0.98
N ALA A 462 14.97 16.84 0.24
CA ALA A 462 14.74 15.42 0.46
C ALA A 462 13.32 15.01 0.01
N ARG A 463 12.30 15.82 0.36
CA ARG A 463 10.93 15.56 -0.05
C ARG A 463 10.76 15.64 -1.57
N PHE A 464 11.31 16.66 -2.22
CA PHE A 464 11.30 16.80 -3.68
C PHE A 464 12.00 15.61 -4.36
N GLY A 465 13.17 15.20 -3.87
CA GLY A 465 13.90 14.04 -4.39
C GLY A 465 13.11 12.73 -4.29
N THR A 466 12.46 12.47 -3.15
CA THR A 466 11.62 11.25 -3.00
C THR A 466 10.42 11.26 -3.95
N LEU A 467 9.79 12.42 -4.18
CA LEU A 467 8.69 12.55 -5.15
C LEU A 467 9.18 12.39 -6.59
N ALA A 468 10.36 12.94 -6.91
CA ALA A 468 10.97 12.80 -8.22
C ALA A 468 11.28 11.34 -8.54
N LEU A 469 11.84 10.59 -7.59
CA LEU A 469 12.09 9.16 -7.74
C LEU A 469 10.80 8.37 -7.99
N LYS A 470 9.74 8.65 -7.22
CA LYS A 470 8.42 8.02 -7.43
C LYS A 470 7.84 8.35 -8.80
N GLU A 471 8.02 9.57 -9.27
CA GLU A 471 7.51 9.98 -10.59
C GLU A 471 8.29 9.32 -11.73
N VAL A 472 9.62 9.22 -11.60
CA VAL A 472 10.47 8.50 -12.57
C VAL A 472 10.10 7.01 -12.62
N TYR A 473 9.88 6.38 -11.46
CA TYR A 473 9.41 4.99 -11.38
C TYR A 473 8.06 4.82 -12.08
N ALA A 474 7.10 5.68 -11.79
CA ALA A 474 5.77 5.62 -12.40
C ALA A 474 5.81 5.84 -13.92
N TRP A 475 6.69 6.73 -14.39
CA TRP A 475 6.93 6.96 -15.82
C TRP A 475 7.55 5.75 -16.51
N HIS A 476 8.57 5.15 -15.91
CA HIS A 476 9.25 3.98 -16.46
C HIS A 476 8.30 2.78 -16.55
N ASN A 477 7.47 2.57 -15.52
CA ASN A 477 6.61 1.41 -15.42
C ASN A 477 5.16 1.66 -15.85
N ALA A 478 4.88 2.80 -16.50
CA ALA A 478 3.55 3.11 -16.98
C ALA A 478 3.03 2.01 -17.90
N GLY A 479 1.79 1.55 -17.66
CA GLY A 479 1.19 0.46 -18.43
C GLY A 479 1.57 -0.95 -17.97
N HIS A 480 2.48 -1.10 -17.00
CA HIS A 480 2.75 -2.38 -16.34
C HIS A 480 1.83 -2.61 -15.14
N ILE A 481 1.69 -3.87 -14.76
CA ILE A 481 0.88 -4.27 -13.59
C ILE A 481 1.51 -3.70 -12.32
N ASP A 482 0.67 -3.06 -11.50
CA ASP A 482 0.99 -2.69 -10.14
C ASP A 482 0.81 -3.91 -9.25
N VAL A 483 1.90 -4.66 -9.07
CA VAL A 483 1.89 -5.94 -8.33
C VAL A 483 1.40 -5.75 -6.89
N ASP A 484 1.83 -4.66 -6.24
CA ASP A 484 1.43 -4.36 -4.86
C ASP A 484 -0.09 -4.14 -4.76
N ALA A 485 -0.68 -3.44 -5.74
CA ALA A 485 -2.12 -3.22 -5.79
C ALA A 485 -2.91 -4.52 -6.04
N VAL A 486 -2.35 -5.45 -6.84
CA VAL A 486 -2.94 -6.78 -7.06
C VAL A 486 -2.89 -7.60 -5.76
N ASP A 487 -1.73 -7.65 -5.12
CA ASP A 487 -1.53 -8.43 -3.89
C ASP A 487 -2.44 -7.91 -2.77
N GLU A 488 -2.53 -6.58 -2.58
CA GLU A 488 -3.42 -5.98 -1.59
C GLU A 488 -4.89 -6.33 -1.86
N TYR A 489 -5.31 -6.32 -3.12
CA TYR A 489 -6.67 -6.70 -3.50
C TYR A 489 -6.95 -8.18 -3.24
N LEU A 490 -6.04 -9.07 -3.65
CA LEU A 490 -6.18 -10.51 -3.44
C LEU A 490 -6.22 -10.87 -1.95
N ASP A 491 -5.35 -10.26 -1.15
CA ASP A 491 -5.34 -10.43 0.31
C ASP A 491 -6.64 -9.97 0.96
N ALA A 492 -7.18 -8.83 0.50
CA ALA A 492 -8.46 -8.32 0.99
C ALA A 492 -9.62 -9.26 0.63
N GLU A 493 -9.61 -9.85 -0.57
CA GLU A 493 -10.66 -10.76 -1.00
C GLU A 493 -10.56 -12.12 -0.30
N LEU A 494 -9.34 -12.66 -0.12
CA LEU A 494 -9.09 -13.86 0.67
C LEU A 494 -9.59 -13.70 2.11
N LYS A 495 -9.36 -12.54 2.74
CA LYS A 495 -9.89 -12.25 4.08
C LYS A 495 -11.41 -12.26 4.14
N LYS A 496 -12.10 -11.77 3.09
CA LYS A 496 -13.57 -11.82 3.03
C LYS A 496 -14.10 -13.23 2.85
N LEU A 497 -13.41 -14.07 2.08
CA LEU A 497 -13.80 -15.47 1.86
C LEU A 497 -13.61 -16.34 3.11
N MET A 498 -12.67 -15.97 3.98
CA MET A 498 -12.43 -16.67 5.25
C MET A 498 -13.33 -16.19 6.40
N ALA A 499 -14.05 -15.08 6.22
CA ALA A 499 -14.97 -14.49 7.21
C ALA A 499 -16.40 -14.97 6.96
#